data_AF-A0A9R1TH55-F1
#
_entry.id   AF-A0A9R1TH55-F1
#
_cell.length_a   1.000
_cell.length_b   1.000
_cell.length_c   1.000
_cell.angle_alpha   90.00
_cell.angle_beta   90.00
_cell.angle_gamma   90.00
#
_symmetry.space_group_name_H-M   'P 1'
#
loop_
_entity.id
_entity.type
_entity.pdbx_description
1 polymer ?
#
loop_
_entity_poly.entity_id
_entity_poly.type
_entity_poly.pdbx_seq_one_letter_code
_entity_poly.pdbx_strand_id
1 'polypeptide(L)'
;MANDILNAAYPLHKCIFQDDIKTLSFLLRTHDIAEKDKHGNTPLHLAVMLGRKECVQLLLAHGAPVKVKNLSGWSPLAEAISYGDRQTISSLVRKLKQQAREQMEKRRPNLVEALRKMGNFYMELKWDFQSWVPLVSRILPSDVCRIHKSGASIRMDTTLVDFNDMRWERGDISFIFNGDQKPGKSLTVLDNKAKIYQRVKYEETELEIEDEVDILMSSDIMAAQMSTKGITFSRAQTGWIFREDKREMIGQFNADFYQINGIVFESRKRREHLSEEDLQKNKAIMESFTKGSSQGFANGEPLTRRASLNPPPDSKITWEAYLEAQPGECPLLGRNLVYKESSKSFKATAAMSSDFPLTVDMLLNVLEVIAPFKHFSKLRQFVLMKLPPGFPVKIDIPILPTVTAKITFQEFTFKHDIDPLLFQVPSDYFEDPMSYYGAYMAMMMVLHTASSV
;
A
#
# COMPACT_ATOMS: atom_id res chain seq x y z
N MET A 1 -35.57 -2.07 27.94
CA MET A 1 -35.83 -1.98 26.48
C MET A 1 -34.64 -1.46 25.68
N ALA A 2 -34.19 -0.20 25.80
CA ALA A 2 -33.03 0.29 25.04
C ALA A 2 -31.72 -0.47 25.38
N ASN A 3 -31.49 -0.75 26.67
CA ASN A 3 -30.31 -1.49 27.13
C ASN A 3 -30.34 -2.98 26.72
N ASP A 4 -31.53 -3.57 26.59
CA ASP A 4 -31.69 -4.98 26.17
C ASP A 4 -31.44 -5.15 24.66
N ILE A 5 -31.80 -4.15 23.85
CA ILE A 5 -31.52 -4.10 22.40
C ILE A 5 -30.03 -3.90 22.15
N LEU A 6 -29.36 -3.03 22.92
CA LEU A 6 -27.90 -2.84 22.86
C LEU A 6 -27.16 -4.10 23.31
N ASN A 7 -27.61 -4.79 24.37
CA ASN A 7 -27.00 -6.03 24.85
C ASN A 7 -27.19 -7.24 23.91
N ALA A 8 -28.15 -7.18 22.99
CA ALA A 8 -28.38 -8.14 21.92
C ALA A 8 -27.62 -7.80 20.62
N ALA A 9 -27.04 -6.60 20.51
CA ALA A 9 -26.27 -6.17 19.35
C ALA A 9 -24.86 -6.78 19.36
N TYR A 10 -24.37 -7.17 18.18
CA TYR A 10 -23.01 -7.70 17.95
C TYR A 10 -22.68 -8.99 18.74
N PRO A 11 -23.41 -10.09 18.52
CA PRO A 11 -23.25 -11.32 19.28
C PRO A 11 -21.87 -11.98 19.12
N LEU A 12 -21.23 -11.86 17.96
CA LEU A 12 -19.85 -12.34 17.74
C LEU A 12 -18.84 -11.59 18.63
N HIS A 13 -18.95 -10.25 18.67
CA HIS A 13 -18.09 -9.38 19.47
C HIS A 13 -18.21 -9.67 20.96
N LYS A 14 -19.44 -9.86 21.45
CA LYS A 14 -19.69 -10.21 22.86
C LYS A 14 -19.03 -11.52 23.25
N CYS A 15 -19.15 -12.56 22.43
CA CYS A 15 -18.52 -13.86 22.72
C CYS A 15 -17.00 -13.72 22.83
N ILE A 16 -16.38 -12.93 21.94
CA ILE A 16 -14.93 -12.68 21.96
C ILE A 16 -14.54 -11.88 23.21
N PHE A 17 -15.34 -10.90 23.59
CA PHE A 17 -15.12 -10.13 24.81
C PHE A 17 -15.10 -11.02 26.05
N GLN A 18 -15.98 -12.01 26.07
CA GLN A 18 -16.15 -12.99 27.15
C GLN A 18 -15.26 -14.24 27.00
N ASP A 19 -14.47 -14.33 25.94
CA ASP A 19 -13.66 -15.50 25.57
C ASP A 19 -14.46 -16.82 25.41
N ASP A 20 -15.73 -16.71 25.00
CA ASP A 20 -16.61 -17.85 24.73
C ASP A 20 -16.41 -18.38 23.31
N ILE A 21 -15.33 -19.15 23.13
CA ILE A 21 -14.96 -19.78 21.84
C ILE A 21 -16.05 -20.73 21.35
N LYS A 22 -16.78 -21.40 22.25
CA LYS A 22 -17.82 -22.39 21.88
C LYS A 22 -18.99 -21.70 21.20
N THR A 23 -19.51 -20.65 21.83
CA THR A 23 -20.61 -19.86 21.26
C THR A 23 -20.14 -19.13 20.01
N LEU A 24 -18.90 -18.60 20.00
CA LEU A 24 -18.31 -18.01 18.80
C LEU A 24 -18.32 -18.98 17.62
N SER A 25 -17.87 -20.22 17.80
CA SER A 25 -17.85 -21.25 16.75
C SER A 25 -19.25 -21.58 16.20
N PHE A 26 -20.28 -21.56 17.06
CA PHE A 26 -21.66 -21.75 16.63
C PHE A 26 -22.18 -20.56 15.82
N LEU A 27 -21.96 -19.34 16.31
CA LEU A 27 -22.47 -18.11 15.68
C LEU A 27 -21.82 -17.82 14.32
N LEU A 28 -20.53 -18.17 14.14
CA LEU A 28 -19.81 -17.99 12.87
C LEU A 28 -20.45 -18.72 11.68
N ARG A 29 -21.35 -19.68 11.92
CA ARG A 29 -22.09 -20.38 10.85
C ARG A 29 -23.24 -19.57 10.27
N THR A 30 -23.71 -18.56 11.00
CA THR A 30 -24.96 -17.83 10.68
C THR A 30 -24.79 -16.31 10.66
N HIS A 31 -23.71 -15.79 11.25
CA HIS A 31 -23.45 -14.36 11.37
C HIS A 31 -22.32 -13.91 10.43
N ASP A 32 -22.35 -12.63 10.05
CA ASP A 32 -21.31 -12.04 9.21
C ASP A 32 -20.03 -11.78 10.01
N ILE A 33 -18.96 -12.50 9.65
CA ILE A 33 -17.64 -12.37 10.26
C ILE A 33 -16.97 -11.00 10.01
N ALA A 34 -17.47 -10.25 9.02
CA ALA A 34 -17.01 -8.91 8.68
C ALA A 34 -17.85 -7.80 9.33
N GLU A 35 -18.88 -8.14 10.11
CA GLU A 35 -19.75 -7.17 10.77
C GLU A 35 -18.92 -6.22 11.65
N LYS A 36 -19.19 -4.92 11.53
CA LYS A 36 -18.54 -3.89 12.33
C LYS A 36 -19.45 -3.49 13.48
N ASP A 37 -18.88 -3.38 14.67
CA ASP A 37 -19.57 -2.77 15.80
C ASP A 37 -19.66 -1.23 15.66
N LYS A 38 -20.26 -0.57 16.66
CA LYS A 38 -20.38 0.89 16.71
C LYS A 38 -19.05 1.66 16.71
N HIS A 39 -17.94 0.99 17.02
CA HIS A 39 -16.59 1.55 16.98
C HIS A 39 -15.87 1.22 15.67
N GLY A 40 -16.56 0.54 14.75
CA GLY A 40 -16.03 0.07 13.48
C GLY A 40 -15.16 -1.18 13.60
N ASN A 41 -15.04 -1.77 14.79
CA ASN A 41 -14.25 -2.98 14.99
C ASN A 41 -14.99 -4.18 14.45
N THR A 42 -14.28 -5.03 13.71
CA THR A 42 -14.75 -6.39 13.39
C THR A 42 -14.47 -7.34 14.55
N PRO A 43 -15.07 -8.54 14.58
CA PRO A 43 -14.74 -9.57 15.56
C PRO A 43 -13.23 -9.80 15.69
N LEU A 44 -12.50 -9.77 14.56
CA LEU A 44 -11.05 -9.95 14.55
C LEU A 44 -10.28 -8.80 15.23
N HIS A 45 -10.75 -7.56 15.15
CA HIS A 45 -10.13 -6.45 15.89
C HIS A 45 -10.18 -6.72 17.40
N LEU A 46 -11.37 -7.05 17.92
CA LEU A 46 -11.54 -7.30 19.35
C LEU A 46 -10.73 -8.51 19.84
N ALA A 47 -10.71 -9.60 19.07
CA ALA A 47 -9.95 -10.79 19.42
C ALA A 47 -8.46 -10.47 19.57
N VAL A 48 -7.92 -9.65 18.67
CA VAL A 48 -6.53 -9.19 18.73
C VAL A 48 -6.29 -8.21 19.89
N MET A 49 -7.15 -7.20 20.06
CA MET A 49 -6.99 -6.18 21.10
C MET A 49 -7.04 -6.78 22.52
N LEU A 50 -7.83 -7.83 22.71
CA LEU A 50 -7.98 -8.58 23.97
C LEU A 50 -7.00 -9.76 24.09
N GLY A 51 -6.18 -10.04 23.08
CA GLY A 51 -5.22 -11.15 23.11
C GLY A 51 -5.83 -12.56 23.07
N ARG A 52 -7.05 -12.72 22.55
CA ARG A 52 -7.77 -14.00 22.46
C ARG A 52 -7.27 -14.85 21.29
N LYS A 53 -6.13 -15.51 21.47
CA LYS A 53 -5.41 -16.24 20.41
C LYS A 53 -6.26 -17.28 19.69
N GLU A 54 -7.04 -18.05 20.43
CA GLU A 54 -7.91 -19.10 19.90
C GLU A 54 -9.05 -18.49 19.06
N CYS A 55 -9.65 -17.39 19.54
CA CYS A 55 -10.64 -16.63 18.78
C CYS A 55 -10.02 -16.08 17.48
N VAL A 56 -8.79 -15.54 17.52
CA VAL A 56 -8.08 -15.07 16.33
C VAL A 56 -7.92 -16.21 15.31
N GLN A 57 -7.39 -17.36 15.73
CA GLN A 57 -7.19 -18.49 14.82
C GLN A 57 -8.51 -18.97 14.19
N LEU A 58 -9.57 -19.07 15.01
CA LEU A 58 -10.89 -19.47 14.53
C LEU A 58 -11.46 -18.49 13.50
N LEU A 59 -11.32 -17.18 13.74
CA LEU A 59 -11.79 -16.14 12.83
C LEU A 59 -10.99 -16.12 11.51
N LEU A 60 -9.67 -16.27 11.57
CA LEU A 60 -8.83 -16.33 10.37
C LEU A 60 -9.12 -17.58 9.53
N ALA A 61 -9.41 -18.71 10.18
CA ALA A 61 -9.82 -19.95 9.50
C ALA A 61 -11.14 -19.77 8.75
N HIS A 62 -12.08 -18.98 9.28
CA HIS A 62 -13.36 -18.63 8.64
C HIS A 62 -13.25 -17.44 7.67
N GLY A 63 -12.03 -16.97 7.35
CA GLY A 63 -11.84 -15.95 6.33
C GLY A 63 -12.10 -14.52 6.79
N ALA A 64 -12.02 -14.24 8.10
CA ALA A 64 -12.17 -12.88 8.62
C ALA A 64 -11.26 -11.89 7.86
N PRO A 65 -11.79 -10.73 7.43
CA PRO A 65 -10.99 -9.77 6.68
C PRO A 65 -9.91 -9.15 7.57
N VAL A 66 -8.65 -9.15 7.11
CA VAL A 66 -7.52 -8.57 7.88
C VAL A 66 -7.12 -7.16 7.43
N LYS A 67 -7.65 -6.69 6.29
CA LYS A 67 -7.36 -5.36 5.72
C LYS A 67 -8.33 -4.25 6.16
N VAL A 68 -9.43 -4.61 6.79
CA VAL A 68 -10.49 -3.66 7.15
C VAL A 68 -10.01 -2.72 8.25
N LYS A 69 -10.38 -1.44 8.16
CA LYS A 69 -10.08 -0.45 9.20
C LYS A 69 -11.28 -0.20 10.12
N ASN A 70 -11.03 -0.01 11.41
CA ASN A 70 -12.00 0.50 12.38
C ASN A 70 -12.22 2.02 12.23
N LEU A 71 -13.08 2.64 13.06
CA LEU A 71 -13.31 4.09 13.00
C LEU A 71 -12.06 4.91 13.35
N SER A 72 -11.17 4.35 14.17
CA SER A 72 -9.85 4.91 14.48
C SER A 72 -8.83 4.73 13.35
N GLY A 73 -9.21 4.10 12.22
CA GLY A 73 -8.38 3.96 11.02
C GLY A 73 -7.33 2.86 11.08
N TRP A 74 -7.39 1.96 12.07
CA TRP A 74 -6.45 0.87 12.28
C TRP A 74 -7.02 -0.46 11.79
N SER A 75 -6.16 -1.31 11.25
CA SER A 75 -6.50 -2.68 10.84
C SER A 75 -6.27 -3.68 11.98
N PRO A 76 -6.83 -4.91 11.91
CA PRO A 76 -6.51 -5.95 12.88
C PRO A 76 -5.01 -6.24 12.98
N LEU A 77 -4.26 -6.14 11.87
CA LEU A 77 -2.81 -6.32 11.88
C LEU A 77 -2.11 -5.19 12.63
N ALA A 78 -2.57 -3.94 12.48
CA ALA A 78 -2.03 -2.80 13.24
C ALA A 78 -2.26 -2.98 14.75
N GLU A 79 -3.46 -3.45 15.16
CA GLU A 79 -3.72 -3.78 16.57
C GLU A 79 -2.89 -4.96 17.06
N ALA A 80 -2.60 -5.96 16.20
CA ALA A 80 -1.77 -7.11 16.57
C ALA A 80 -0.31 -6.71 16.81
N ILE A 81 0.23 -5.79 15.99
CA ILE A 81 1.56 -5.23 16.20
C ILE A 81 1.59 -4.44 17.51
N SER A 82 0.55 -3.64 17.77
CA SER A 82 0.41 -2.90 19.03
C SER A 82 0.31 -3.81 20.25
N TYR A 83 -0.35 -4.97 20.15
CA TYR A 83 -0.41 -6.01 21.18
C TYR A 83 0.92 -6.79 21.28
N GLY A 84 1.66 -6.94 20.18
CA GLY A 84 3.03 -7.46 20.16
C GLY A 84 3.15 -8.98 20.36
N ASP A 85 2.08 -9.75 20.14
CA ASP A 85 2.16 -11.21 20.14
C ASP A 85 2.59 -11.72 18.77
N ARG A 86 3.79 -12.27 18.70
CA ARG A 86 4.44 -12.62 17.46
C ARG A 86 3.67 -13.67 16.65
N GLN A 87 3.14 -14.69 17.30
CA GLN A 87 2.38 -15.76 16.64
C GLN A 87 1.09 -15.23 16.01
N THR A 88 0.40 -14.32 16.71
CA THR A 88 -0.78 -13.61 16.19
C THR A 88 -0.40 -12.77 14.98
N ILE A 89 0.68 -11.98 15.06
CA ILE A 89 1.17 -11.15 13.94
C ILE A 89 1.51 -12.03 12.72
N SER A 90 2.30 -13.11 12.89
CA SER A 90 2.65 -14.04 11.80
C SER A 90 1.40 -14.65 11.15
N SER A 91 0.38 -15.00 11.95
CA SER A 91 -0.88 -15.55 11.45
C SER A 91 -1.67 -14.53 10.61
N LEU A 92 -1.75 -13.28 11.07
CA LEU A 92 -2.41 -12.20 10.33
C LEU A 92 -1.66 -11.84 9.06
N VAL A 93 -0.32 -11.77 9.08
CA VAL A 93 0.51 -11.53 7.89
C VAL A 93 0.31 -12.64 6.85
N ARG A 94 0.34 -13.91 7.27
CA ARG A 94 0.05 -15.05 6.38
C ARG A 94 -1.33 -14.94 5.74
N LYS A 95 -2.36 -14.62 6.55
CA LYS A 95 -3.74 -14.46 6.05
C LYS A 95 -3.90 -13.25 5.14
N LEU A 96 -3.21 -12.15 5.42
CA LEU A 96 -3.20 -10.93 4.61
C LEU A 96 -2.69 -11.21 3.21
N LYS A 97 -1.57 -11.93 3.12
CA LYS A 97 -0.95 -12.36 1.87
C LYS A 97 -1.84 -13.32 1.11
N GLN A 98 -2.40 -14.32 1.80
CA GLN A 98 -3.36 -15.24 1.21
C GLN A 98 -4.56 -14.50 0.59
N GLN A 99 -5.22 -13.62 1.35
CA GLN A 99 -6.38 -12.85 0.86
C GLN A 99 -6.00 -11.93 -0.32
N ALA A 100 -4.82 -11.32 -0.30
CA ALA A 100 -4.35 -10.50 -1.41
C ALA A 100 -4.19 -11.33 -2.70
N ARG A 101 -3.64 -12.54 -2.60
CA ARG A 101 -3.48 -13.46 -3.73
C ARG A 101 -4.83 -13.93 -4.27
N GLU A 102 -5.73 -14.38 -3.40
CA GLU A 102 -7.07 -14.82 -3.80
C GLU A 102 -7.85 -13.72 -4.55
N GLN A 103 -7.75 -12.47 -4.08
CA GLN A 103 -8.38 -11.34 -4.76
C GLN A 103 -7.76 -11.04 -6.13
N MET A 104 -6.43 -11.13 -6.25
CA MET A 104 -5.74 -10.96 -7.53
C MET A 104 -6.13 -12.07 -8.52
N GLU A 105 -6.16 -13.33 -8.08
CA GLU A 105 -6.57 -14.46 -8.92
C GLU A 105 -8.00 -14.33 -9.43
N LYS A 106 -8.93 -13.90 -8.57
CA LYS A 106 -10.32 -13.67 -8.96
C LYS A 106 -10.45 -12.60 -10.06
N ARG A 107 -9.57 -11.59 -10.07
CA ARG A 107 -9.60 -10.48 -11.04
C ARG A 107 -8.76 -10.75 -12.29
N ARG A 108 -7.78 -11.64 -12.21
CA ARG A 108 -6.81 -11.93 -13.27
C ARG A 108 -7.45 -12.20 -14.64
N PRO A 109 -8.50 -13.03 -14.80
CA PRO A 109 -9.08 -13.30 -16.12
C PRO A 109 -9.61 -12.04 -16.81
N ASN A 110 -10.31 -11.20 -16.05
CA ASN A 110 -10.85 -9.93 -16.56
C ASN A 110 -9.73 -8.96 -16.94
N LEU A 111 -8.66 -8.92 -16.14
CA LEU A 111 -7.47 -8.11 -16.41
C LEU A 111 -6.77 -8.56 -17.70
N VAL A 112 -6.51 -9.86 -17.86
CA VAL A 112 -5.87 -10.41 -19.07
C VAL A 112 -6.71 -10.13 -20.31
N GLU A 113 -8.02 -10.30 -20.23
CA GLU A 113 -8.94 -10.00 -21.33
C GLU A 113 -8.96 -8.50 -21.67
N ALA A 114 -8.97 -7.63 -20.66
CA ALA A 114 -8.87 -6.19 -20.87
C ALA A 114 -7.55 -5.81 -21.56
N LEU A 115 -6.43 -6.40 -21.14
CA LEU A 115 -5.13 -6.18 -21.79
C LEU A 115 -5.16 -6.64 -23.25
N ARG A 116 -5.73 -7.81 -23.58
CA ARG A 116 -5.83 -8.28 -24.97
C ARG A 116 -6.65 -7.35 -25.85
N LYS A 117 -7.73 -6.77 -25.32
CA LYS A 117 -8.59 -5.81 -26.05
C LYS A 117 -7.90 -4.47 -26.31
N MET A 118 -6.92 -4.09 -25.48
CA MET A 118 -6.14 -2.89 -25.74
C MET A 118 -5.25 -3.07 -26.97
N GLY A 119 -5.02 -2.00 -27.72
CA GLY A 119 -3.98 -1.99 -28.75
C GLY A 119 -2.58 -2.27 -28.16
N ASN A 120 -1.64 -2.66 -29.00
CA ASN A 120 -0.23 -2.75 -28.62
C ASN A 120 0.37 -1.34 -28.61
N PHE A 121 1.13 -0.99 -27.59
CA PHE A 121 1.64 0.38 -27.45
C PHE A 121 2.99 0.45 -26.74
N TYR A 122 3.63 1.60 -26.94
CA TYR A 122 4.76 2.11 -26.19
C TYR A 122 4.34 3.38 -25.46
N MET A 123 4.77 3.53 -24.20
CA MET A 123 4.50 4.70 -23.39
C MET A 123 5.69 5.06 -22.50
N GLU A 124 5.98 6.36 -22.38
CA GLU A 124 6.95 6.89 -21.43
C GLU A 124 6.25 7.69 -20.34
N LEU A 125 6.52 7.32 -19.09
CA LEU A 125 6.01 7.98 -17.90
C LEU A 125 7.16 8.54 -17.07
N LYS A 126 7.31 9.86 -17.05
CA LYS A 126 8.32 10.53 -16.24
C LYS A 126 7.81 10.81 -14.83
N TRP A 127 8.61 10.42 -13.86
CA TRP A 127 8.47 10.72 -12.44
C TRP A 127 9.53 11.74 -12.03
N ASP A 128 9.09 12.86 -11.47
CA ASP A 128 9.95 13.89 -10.91
C ASP A 128 9.51 14.20 -9.46
N PHE A 129 10.37 13.88 -8.49
CA PHE A 129 10.05 14.09 -7.08
C PHE A 129 10.57 15.46 -6.62
N GLN A 130 9.69 16.27 -6.04
CA GLN A 130 9.98 17.64 -5.62
C GLN A 130 9.66 17.82 -4.14
N SER A 131 10.45 18.62 -3.43
CA SER A 131 10.19 19.01 -2.04
C SER A 131 10.16 20.53 -1.88
N TRP A 132 9.28 21.02 -1.01
CA TRP A 132 9.26 22.42 -0.59
C TRP A 132 10.39 22.75 0.40
N VAL A 133 11.01 21.73 1.00
CA VAL A 133 12.14 21.91 1.91
C VAL A 133 13.39 22.29 1.09
N PRO A 134 14.05 23.43 1.37
CA PRO A 134 15.25 23.85 0.66
C PRO A 134 16.33 22.76 0.68
N LEU A 135 17.06 22.61 -0.43
CA LEU A 135 18.12 21.61 -0.66
C LEU A 135 17.67 20.14 -0.79
N VAL A 136 16.52 19.75 -0.21
CA VAL A 136 15.98 18.39 -0.38
C VAL A 136 15.60 18.12 -1.84
N SER A 137 15.10 19.13 -2.55
CA SER A 137 14.78 18.98 -3.98
C SER A 137 15.98 18.64 -4.87
N ARG A 138 17.22 18.93 -4.45
CA ARG A 138 18.43 18.64 -5.23
C ARG A 138 18.84 17.16 -5.19
N ILE A 139 18.38 16.44 -4.18
CA ILE A 139 18.74 15.03 -3.97
C ILE A 139 17.62 14.08 -4.39
N LEU A 140 16.39 14.58 -4.55
CA LEU A 140 15.26 13.73 -4.94
C LEU A 140 15.46 13.10 -6.33
N PRO A 141 15.09 11.82 -6.50
CA PRO A 141 15.28 11.13 -7.76
C PRO A 141 14.32 11.66 -8.82
N SER A 142 14.69 11.41 -10.07
CA SER A 142 13.76 11.40 -11.19
C SER A 142 13.99 10.13 -11.98
N ASP A 143 12.92 9.67 -12.60
CA ASP A 143 12.87 8.41 -13.33
C ASP A 143 11.99 8.54 -14.58
N VAL A 144 12.33 7.79 -15.62
CA VAL A 144 11.51 7.68 -16.83
C VAL A 144 11.20 6.22 -17.01
N CYS A 145 9.97 5.88 -16.69
CA CYS A 145 9.45 4.54 -16.81
C CYS A 145 8.98 4.29 -18.24
N ARG A 146 9.52 3.25 -18.88
CA ARG A 146 9.13 2.86 -20.24
C ARG A 146 8.24 1.64 -20.18
N ILE A 147 7.08 1.70 -20.80
CA ILE A 147 6.09 0.63 -20.78
C ILE A 147 5.87 0.16 -22.22
N HIS A 148 6.15 -1.13 -22.44
CA HIS A 148 5.83 -1.84 -23.66
C HIS A 148 4.67 -2.78 -23.37
N LYS A 149 3.65 -2.76 -24.21
CA LYS A 149 2.49 -3.65 -24.08
C LYS A 149 2.23 -4.34 -25.41
N SER A 150 2.19 -5.68 -25.39
CA SER A 150 1.83 -6.50 -26.55
C SER A 150 0.93 -7.66 -26.12
N GLY A 151 -0.27 -7.76 -26.72
CA GLY A 151 -1.26 -8.76 -26.32
C GLY A 151 -1.61 -8.67 -24.83
N ALA A 152 -1.44 -9.76 -24.09
CA ALA A 152 -1.60 -9.82 -22.63
C ALA A 152 -0.31 -9.61 -21.84
N SER A 153 0.78 -9.19 -22.51
CA SER A 153 2.09 -9.03 -21.91
C SER A 153 2.44 -7.55 -21.73
N ILE A 154 3.04 -7.23 -20.59
CA ILE A 154 3.54 -5.89 -20.27
C ILE A 154 4.99 -6.03 -19.85
N ARG A 155 5.85 -5.19 -20.42
CA ARG A 155 7.20 -4.94 -19.92
C ARG A 155 7.28 -3.51 -19.42
N MET A 156 7.86 -3.33 -18.26
CA MET A 156 8.11 -2.02 -17.66
C MET A 156 9.58 -1.91 -17.29
N ASP A 157 10.29 -0.94 -17.88
CA ASP A 157 11.68 -0.63 -17.55
C ASP A 157 11.71 0.61 -16.65
N THR A 158 12.50 0.55 -15.56
CA THR A 158 12.67 1.65 -14.59
C THR A 158 14.11 1.74 -14.12
N THR A 159 14.54 2.96 -13.78
CA THR A 159 15.83 3.17 -13.10
C THR A 159 15.67 3.38 -11.60
N LEU A 160 14.44 3.59 -11.11
CA LEU A 160 14.15 3.78 -9.70
C LEU A 160 13.64 2.48 -9.08
N VAL A 161 14.48 1.85 -8.24
CA VAL A 161 14.18 0.54 -7.66
C VAL A 161 13.24 0.65 -6.46
N ASP A 162 13.52 1.55 -5.53
CA ASP A 162 12.60 1.89 -4.45
C ASP A 162 12.59 3.41 -4.21
N PHE A 163 11.48 3.89 -3.67
CA PHE A 163 11.45 5.17 -2.97
C PHE A 163 10.61 4.99 -1.71
N ASN A 164 11.30 4.84 -0.58
CA ASN A 164 10.70 4.70 0.74
C ASN A 164 11.51 5.47 1.77
N ASP A 165 10.85 6.23 2.63
CA ASP A 165 11.49 7.01 3.70
C ASP A 165 12.71 7.84 3.24
N MET A 166 12.65 8.40 2.01
CA MET A 166 13.75 9.15 1.38
C MET A 166 15.00 8.31 1.05
N ARG A 167 14.90 6.98 1.00
CA ARG A 167 15.90 6.11 0.38
C ARG A 167 15.51 5.87 -1.08
N TRP A 168 16.45 6.06 -2.00
CA TRP A 168 16.28 5.68 -3.39
C TRP A 168 17.53 4.98 -3.91
N GLU A 169 17.31 3.89 -4.62
CA GLU A 169 18.37 3.14 -5.29
C GLU A 169 18.18 3.25 -6.79
N ARG A 170 19.27 3.62 -7.49
CA ARG A 170 19.29 3.69 -8.95
C ARG A 170 19.75 2.36 -9.54
N GLY A 171 18.80 1.63 -10.10
CA GLY A 171 19.01 0.36 -10.78
C GLY A 171 18.86 0.49 -12.29
N ASP A 172 18.87 -0.66 -12.95
CA ASP A 172 18.33 -0.85 -14.28
C ASP A 172 17.49 -2.12 -14.21
N ILE A 173 16.21 -1.94 -13.92
CA ILE A 173 15.29 -3.02 -13.57
C ILE A 173 14.20 -3.11 -14.62
N SER A 174 13.96 -4.33 -15.11
CA SER A 174 12.87 -4.63 -16.01
C SER A 174 11.86 -5.54 -15.33
N PHE A 175 10.58 -5.21 -15.45
CA PHE A 175 9.47 -6.03 -15.01
C PHE A 175 8.77 -6.61 -16.22
N ILE A 176 8.56 -7.92 -16.21
CA ILE A 176 7.86 -8.62 -17.27
C ILE A 176 6.65 -9.32 -16.66
N PHE A 177 5.47 -8.88 -17.08
CA PHE A 177 4.22 -9.58 -16.83
C PHE A 177 3.77 -10.30 -18.11
N ASN A 178 3.40 -11.56 -17.96
CA ASN A 178 2.83 -12.38 -19.01
C ASN A 178 1.47 -12.95 -18.57
N GLY A 179 0.40 -12.41 -19.13
CA GLY A 179 -0.98 -12.78 -18.80
C GLY A 179 -1.35 -14.22 -19.16
N ASP A 180 -0.65 -14.84 -20.12
CA ASP A 180 -0.95 -16.19 -20.61
C ASP A 180 -0.27 -17.30 -19.77
N GLN A 181 0.70 -16.92 -18.93
CA GLN A 181 1.37 -17.84 -18.01
C GLN A 181 0.55 -18.09 -16.75
N LYS A 182 0.83 -19.20 -16.05
CA LYS A 182 0.27 -19.47 -14.71
C LYS A 182 0.72 -18.39 -13.72
N PRO A 183 -0.06 -18.08 -12.68
CA PRO A 183 0.24 -17.02 -11.70
C PRO A 183 1.69 -16.99 -11.21
N GLY A 184 2.21 -18.12 -10.69
CA GLY A 184 3.59 -18.23 -10.19
C GLY A 184 4.71 -18.16 -11.24
N LYS A 185 4.38 -17.99 -12.53
CA LYS A 185 5.32 -17.75 -13.63
C LYS A 185 5.01 -16.47 -14.41
N SER A 186 3.94 -15.78 -14.04
CA SER A 186 3.41 -14.66 -14.81
C SER A 186 4.13 -13.35 -14.57
N LEU A 187 4.92 -13.24 -13.49
CA LEU A 187 5.65 -12.02 -13.14
C LEU A 187 7.12 -12.33 -12.90
N THR A 188 7.99 -11.63 -13.63
CA THR A 188 9.45 -11.77 -13.54
C THR A 188 10.07 -10.39 -13.39
N VAL A 189 11.03 -10.27 -12.47
CA VAL A 189 11.85 -9.07 -12.25
C VAL A 189 13.26 -9.38 -12.76
N LEU A 190 13.86 -8.45 -13.50
CA LEU A 190 15.21 -8.57 -14.04
C LEU A 190 16.05 -7.41 -13.49
N ASP A 191 17.25 -7.73 -13.03
CA ASP A 191 18.32 -6.75 -12.83
C ASP A 191 19.27 -6.83 -14.03
N ASN A 192 19.19 -5.82 -14.89
CA ASN A 192 19.93 -5.79 -16.14
C ASN A 192 21.43 -5.54 -15.94
N LYS A 193 21.84 -4.91 -14.83
CA LYS A 193 23.26 -4.68 -14.52
C LYS A 193 23.92 -5.97 -14.03
N ALA A 194 23.25 -6.67 -13.12
CA ALA A 194 23.75 -7.94 -12.59
C ALA A 194 23.48 -9.12 -13.53
N LYS A 195 22.64 -8.94 -14.57
CA LYS A 195 22.16 -10.01 -15.46
C LYS A 195 21.53 -11.18 -14.70
N ILE A 196 20.74 -10.84 -13.70
CA ILE A 196 20.00 -11.81 -12.91
C ILE A 196 18.51 -11.56 -13.07
N TYR A 197 17.72 -12.60 -12.89
CA TYR A 197 16.28 -12.49 -12.85
C TYR A 197 15.70 -13.30 -11.71
N GLN A 198 14.50 -12.91 -11.31
CA GLN A 198 13.74 -13.61 -10.30
C GLN A 198 12.28 -13.68 -10.70
N ARG A 199 11.72 -14.88 -10.64
CA ARG A 199 10.28 -15.09 -10.77
C ARG A 199 9.63 -14.77 -9.44
N VAL A 200 8.60 -13.93 -9.46
CA VAL A 200 7.86 -13.60 -8.25
C VAL A 200 7.14 -14.86 -7.79
N LYS A 201 7.59 -15.40 -6.66
CA LYS A 201 7.04 -16.64 -6.09
C LYS A 201 5.59 -16.41 -5.68
N TYR A 202 4.78 -17.43 -5.92
CA TYR A 202 3.36 -17.42 -5.54
C TYR A 202 3.15 -17.72 -4.06
N GLU A 203 4.10 -18.41 -3.43
CA GLU A 203 4.11 -18.74 -2.01
C GLU A 203 5.37 -18.19 -1.37
N GLU A 204 5.21 -17.63 -0.18
CA GLU A 204 6.33 -17.14 0.61
C GLU A 204 6.72 -18.20 1.62
N THR A 205 8.01 -18.26 1.89
CA THR A 205 8.57 -19.13 2.90
C THR A 205 8.23 -18.62 4.30
N GLU A 206 8.21 -19.53 5.27
CA GLU A 206 8.04 -19.14 6.67
C GLU A 206 9.13 -18.14 7.10
N LEU A 207 10.37 -18.28 6.60
CA LEU A 207 11.45 -17.33 6.90
C LEU A 207 11.13 -15.89 6.45
N GLU A 208 10.57 -15.71 5.25
CA GLU A 208 10.20 -14.38 4.74
C GLU A 208 9.07 -13.73 5.56
N ILE A 209 8.08 -14.53 5.98
CA ILE A 209 7.01 -14.05 6.88
C ILE A 209 7.61 -13.60 8.21
N GLU A 210 8.56 -14.36 8.72
CA GLU A 210 9.17 -14.13 10.03
C GLU A 210 10.10 -12.91 10.03
N ASP A 211 10.82 -12.68 8.92
CA ASP A 211 11.59 -11.45 8.68
C ASP A 211 10.67 -10.22 8.65
N GLU A 212 9.52 -10.31 7.97
CA GLU A 212 8.55 -9.22 7.93
C GLU A 212 7.96 -8.93 9.32
N VAL A 213 7.68 -9.96 10.10
CA VAL A 213 7.19 -9.81 11.48
C VAL A 213 8.21 -9.07 12.35
N ASP A 214 9.51 -9.38 12.23
CA ASP A 214 10.56 -8.67 12.96
C ASP A 214 10.62 -7.17 12.58
N ILE A 215 10.44 -6.85 11.30
CA ILE A 215 10.36 -5.47 10.82
C ILE A 215 9.14 -4.76 11.38
N LEU A 216 7.96 -5.38 11.30
CA LEU A 216 6.71 -4.80 11.79
C LEU A 216 6.76 -4.50 13.29
N MET A 217 7.37 -5.40 14.08
CA MET A 217 7.51 -5.22 15.51
C MET A 217 8.53 -4.16 15.91
N SER A 218 9.50 -3.81 15.05
CA SER A 218 10.53 -2.80 15.29
C SER A 218 10.27 -1.45 14.60
N SER A 219 9.24 -1.37 13.77
CA SER A 219 8.87 -0.17 13.02
C SER A 219 7.66 0.53 13.60
N ASP A 220 7.51 1.80 13.27
CA ASP A 220 6.31 2.57 13.61
C ASP A 220 5.07 1.96 12.96
N ILE A 221 3.97 1.84 13.70
CA ILE A 221 2.68 1.50 13.10
C ILE A 221 2.16 2.77 12.43
N MET A 222 2.03 2.71 11.10
CA MET A 222 1.64 3.86 10.28
C MET A 222 0.33 3.58 9.56
N ALA A 223 -0.58 4.54 9.58
CA ALA A 223 -1.74 4.57 8.71
C ALA A 223 -1.79 5.92 8.02
N ALA A 224 -1.77 5.92 6.69
CA ALA A 224 -1.90 7.13 5.90
C ALA A 224 -3.02 6.98 4.90
N GLN A 225 -3.84 8.02 4.75
CA GLN A 225 -4.93 8.05 3.78
C GLN A 225 -5.06 9.44 3.17
N MET A 226 -5.41 9.47 1.89
CA MET A 226 -5.78 10.70 1.20
C MET A 226 -7.30 10.82 1.28
N SER A 227 -7.80 11.83 1.97
CA SER A 227 -9.22 12.13 1.99
C SER A 227 -9.63 12.73 0.66
N THR A 228 -10.62 12.11 0.04
CA THR A 228 -11.26 12.58 -1.20
C THR A 228 -12.59 13.29 -0.95
N LYS A 229 -13.01 13.37 0.33
CA LYS A 229 -14.24 14.03 0.74
C LYS A 229 -14.07 15.54 0.54
N GLY A 230 -14.88 16.13 -0.34
CA GLY A 230 -14.86 17.56 -0.61
C GLY A 230 -13.81 18.01 -1.63
N ILE A 231 -13.23 17.09 -2.42
CA ILE A 231 -12.38 17.48 -3.55
C ILE A 231 -13.22 18.26 -4.56
N THR A 232 -12.70 19.40 -4.98
CA THR A 232 -13.26 20.23 -6.06
C THR A 232 -12.21 20.55 -7.10
N PHE A 233 -12.65 20.73 -8.34
CA PHE A 233 -11.80 21.04 -9.48
C PHE A 233 -12.12 22.44 -9.99
N SER A 234 -11.09 23.25 -10.17
CA SER A 234 -11.19 24.58 -10.76
C SER A 234 -10.20 24.72 -11.91
N ARG A 235 -10.59 25.38 -13.00
CA ARG A 235 -9.67 25.68 -14.11
C ARG A 235 -8.50 26.49 -13.58
N ALA A 236 -7.27 26.05 -13.86
CA ALA A 236 -6.09 26.84 -13.57
C ALA A 236 -6.07 28.06 -14.50
N GLN A 237 -5.69 29.23 -13.99
CA GLN A 237 -5.68 30.47 -14.77
C GLN A 237 -4.25 31.02 -14.91
N THR A 238 -3.96 31.62 -16.06
CA THR A 238 -2.71 32.30 -16.39
C THR A 238 -2.96 33.77 -16.72
N GLY A 239 -1.96 34.63 -16.47
CA GLY A 239 -2.00 36.07 -16.78
C GLY A 239 -2.23 36.96 -15.54
N TRP A 240 -1.44 38.03 -15.43
CA TRP A 240 -1.49 38.97 -14.30
C TRP A 240 -2.57 40.06 -14.47
N ILE A 241 -2.96 40.39 -15.71
CA ILE A 241 -3.89 41.47 -16.04
C ILE A 241 -5.21 40.93 -16.59
N PHE A 242 -5.14 39.94 -17.50
CA PHE A 242 -6.29 39.17 -17.98
C PHE A 242 -6.10 37.73 -17.53
N ARG A 243 -7.05 37.19 -16.76
CA ARG A 243 -7.03 35.79 -16.33
C ARG A 243 -7.66 34.94 -17.41
N GLU A 244 -6.86 34.12 -18.06
CA GLU A 244 -7.31 33.15 -19.05
C GLU A 244 -7.10 31.73 -18.54
N ASP A 245 -7.95 30.81 -18.99
CA ASP A 245 -7.82 29.40 -18.66
C ASP A 245 -6.52 28.83 -19.23
N LYS A 246 -5.74 28.21 -18.35
CA LYS A 246 -4.43 27.66 -18.67
C LYS A 246 -4.56 26.44 -19.58
N ARG A 247 -4.02 26.56 -20.78
CA ARG A 247 -3.85 25.50 -21.77
C ARG A 247 -2.39 25.42 -22.21
N GLU A 248 -1.79 24.24 -22.13
CA GLU A 248 -0.42 24.01 -22.62
C GLU A 248 -0.34 22.65 -23.33
N MET A 249 0.63 22.50 -24.23
CA MET A 249 0.97 21.19 -24.79
C MET A 249 1.85 20.41 -23.80
N ILE A 250 1.46 19.18 -23.48
CA ILE A 250 2.26 18.23 -22.71
C ILE A 250 2.66 17.09 -23.65
N GLY A 251 3.95 17.03 -24.00
CA GLY A 251 4.41 16.18 -25.09
C GLY A 251 3.74 16.60 -26.40
N GLN A 252 2.93 15.72 -26.97
CA GLN A 252 2.17 15.95 -28.20
C GLN A 252 0.67 16.26 -27.97
N PHE A 253 0.24 16.37 -26.72
CA PHE A 253 -1.18 16.48 -26.38
C PHE A 253 -1.54 17.85 -25.84
N ASN A 254 -2.61 18.45 -26.38
CA ASN A 254 -3.20 19.67 -25.82
C ASN A 254 -3.87 19.34 -24.49
N ALA A 255 -3.53 20.06 -23.44
CA ALA A 255 -4.02 19.78 -22.10
C ALA A 255 -4.61 21.02 -21.42
N ASP A 256 -5.77 20.80 -20.83
CA ASP A 256 -6.45 21.74 -19.95
C ASP A 256 -5.98 21.55 -18.51
N PHE A 257 -5.55 22.62 -17.85
CA PHE A 257 -5.05 22.53 -16.48
C PHE A 257 -6.16 22.78 -15.46
N TYR A 258 -6.21 21.89 -14.47
CA TYR A 258 -7.13 21.95 -13.33
C TYR A 258 -6.33 21.99 -12.04
N GLN A 259 -6.67 22.95 -11.19
CA GLN A 259 -6.27 22.94 -9.79
C GLN A 259 -7.26 22.08 -9.00
N ILE A 260 -6.70 21.20 -8.17
CA ILE A 260 -7.45 20.29 -7.33
C ILE A 260 -7.37 20.81 -5.91
N ASN A 261 -8.52 21.19 -5.37
CA ASN A 261 -8.67 21.77 -4.04
C ASN A 261 -9.33 20.76 -3.10
N GLY A 262 -9.06 20.89 -1.80
CA GLY A 262 -9.67 20.04 -0.78
C GLY A 262 -9.00 18.68 -0.59
N ILE A 263 -7.84 18.44 -1.20
CA ILE A 263 -7.04 17.24 -0.89
C ILE A 263 -6.46 17.40 0.50
N VAL A 264 -6.75 16.44 1.38
CA VAL A 264 -6.18 16.36 2.72
C VAL A 264 -5.49 15.01 2.87
N PHE A 265 -4.23 15.03 3.26
CA PHE A 265 -3.50 13.83 3.65
C PHE A 265 -3.55 13.70 5.16
N GLU A 266 -4.17 12.62 5.62
CA GLU A 266 -4.24 12.27 7.03
C GLU A 266 -3.23 11.15 7.29
N SER A 267 -2.32 11.39 8.23
CA SER A 267 -1.33 10.43 8.67
C SER A 267 -1.46 10.22 10.16
N ARG A 268 -1.56 8.96 10.57
CA ARG A 268 -1.57 8.49 11.94
C ARG A 268 -0.39 7.59 12.17
N LYS A 269 0.15 7.68 13.38
CA LYS A 269 1.36 6.98 13.78
C LYS A 269 1.24 6.51 15.22
N ARG A 270 1.59 5.25 15.48
CA ARG A 270 1.60 4.60 16.80
C ARG A 270 2.96 3.97 17.08
N ARG A 271 3.39 4.02 18.35
CA ARG A 271 4.74 3.65 18.79
C ARG A 271 4.78 2.96 20.16
N GLU A 272 3.64 2.67 20.76
CA GLU A 272 3.55 2.09 22.11
C GLU A 272 4.16 0.69 22.26
N HIS A 273 4.40 -0.02 21.15
CA HIS A 273 5.04 -1.33 21.11
C HIS A 273 6.57 -1.26 20.97
N LEU A 274 7.11 -0.07 20.69
CA LEU A 274 8.54 0.12 20.45
C LEU A 274 9.30 0.31 21.77
N SER A 275 10.46 -0.34 21.87
CA SER A 275 11.41 -0.12 22.95
C SER A 275 12.17 1.19 22.75
N GLU A 276 12.83 1.68 23.80
CA GLU A 276 13.70 2.87 23.68
C GLU A 276 14.84 2.63 22.67
N GLU A 277 15.37 1.42 22.59
CA GLU A 277 16.37 1.04 21.59
C GLU A 277 15.81 1.10 20.17
N ASP A 278 14.57 0.65 19.95
CA ASP A 278 13.91 0.75 18.64
C ASP A 278 13.70 2.22 18.25
N LEU A 279 13.27 3.05 19.18
CA LEU A 279 13.07 4.48 18.94
C LEU A 279 14.39 5.17 18.60
N GLN A 280 15.48 4.82 19.28
CA GLN A 280 16.83 5.33 18.99
C GLN A 280 17.34 4.83 17.64
N LYS A 281 17.18 3.55 17.32
CA LYS A 281 17.52 3.00 16.00
C LYS A 281 16.73 3.71 14.90
N ASN A 282 15.41 3.84 15.06
CA ASN A 282 14.53 4.51 14.10
C ASN A 282 14.86 6.00 13.94
N LYS A 283 15.30 6.67 15.01
CA LYS A 283 15.77 8.06 14.98
C LYS A 283 17.13 8.20 14.32
N ALA A 284 18.11 7.33 14.64
CA ALA A 284 19.44 7.32 14.04
C ALA A 284 19.38 7.02 12.54
N ILE A 285 18.50 6.09 12.16
CA ILE A 285 18.09 5.81 10.78
C ILE A 285 17.62 7.12 10.11
N MET A 286 16.65 7.84 10.71
CA MET A 286 16.16 9.12 10.16
C MET A 286 17.23 10.22 10.11
N GLU A 287 18.14 10.29 11.09
CA GLU A 287 19.20 11.31 11.17
C GLU A 287 20.35 11.06 10.18
N SER A 288 20.76 9.81 9.97
CA SER A 288 21.74 9.47 8.93
C SER A 288 21.20 9.80 7.52
N PHE A 289 19.88 9.71 7.31
CA PHE A 289 19.22 10.10 6.06
C PHE A 289 19.19 11.60 5.80
N THR A 290 18.98 12.41 6.82
CA THR A 290 19.01 13.88 6.64
C THR A 290 20.43 14.41 6.38
N LYS A 291 21.46 13.65 6.76
CA LYS A 291 22.87 14.02 6.58
C LYS A 291 23.55 13.34 5.37
N GLY A 292 22.86 12.45 4.65
CA GLY A 292 23.39 11.79 3.45
C GLY A 292 24.48 10.75 3.72
N SER A 293 24.58 10.23 4.95
CA SER A 293 25.60 9.24 5.33
C SER A 293 25.05 7.82 5.22
N SER A 294 25.51 7.06 4.25
CA SER A 294 25.25 5.61 4.15
C SER A 294 26.19 4.85 5.10
N GLN A 295 25.92 4.89 6.40
CA GLN A 295 26.48 3.86 7.28
C GLN A 295 25.58 2.62 7.18
N GLY A 296 26.09 1.62 6.48
CA GLY A 296 25.49 0.29 6.43
C GLY A 296 25.35 -0.28 7.83
N PHE A 297 24.25 -0.99 8.05
CA PHE A 297 24.04 -1.79 9.26
C PHE A 297 25.22 -2.76 9.40
N ALA A 298 25.77 -2.86 10.62
CA ALA A 298 26.89 -3.72 10.93
C ALA A 298 26.59 -5.18 10.56
N ASN A 299 27.44 -5.77 9.73
CA ASN A 299 27.44 -7.19 9.40
C ASN A 299 27.93 -8.00 10.60
N GLY A 300 27.18 -9.04 11.01
CA GLY A 300 27.77 -10.20 11.69
C GLY A 300 27.09 -10.76 12.94
N GLU A 301 26.08 -10.12 13.52
CA GLU A 301 25.31 -10.72 14.62
C GLU A 301 24.26 -11.69 14.04
N PRO A 302 24.12 -12.93 14.57
CA PRO A 302 23.03 -13.80 14.18
C PRO A 302 21.71 -13.07 14.49
N LEU A 303 20.84 -12.95 13.49
CA LEU A 303 19.52 -12.32 13.62
C LEU A 303 18.70 -13.13 14.65
N THR A 304 18.79 -12.75 15.92
CA THR A 304 17.92 -13.28 16.96
C THR A 304 16.54 -12.72 16.69
N ARG A 305 15.59 -13.62 16.41
CA ARG A 305 14.19 -13.26 16.17
C ARG A 305 13.67 -12.45 17.35
N ARG A 306 12.94 -11.37 17.06
CA ARG A 306 12.37 -10.54 18.12
C ARG A 306 11.35 -11.36 18.90
N ALA A 307 11.46 -11.41 20.22
CA ALA A 307 10.48 -12.10 21.05
C ALA A 307 9.14 -11.33 21.11
N SER A 308 8.05 -12.04 21.44
CA SER A 308 6.78 -11.40 21.78
C SER A 308 6.97 -10.39 22.91
N LEU A 309 6.23 -9.30 22.84
CA LEU A 309 6.16 -8.34 23.94
C LEU A 309 5.34 -8.92 25.10
N ASN A 310 5.64 -8.49 26.32
CA ASN A 310 4.81 -8.85 27.48
C ASN A 310 3.37 -8.37 27.28
N PRO A 311 2.35 -9.24 27.42
CA PRO A 311 0.95 -8.84 27.25
C PRO A 311 0.60 -7.59 28.07
N PRO A 312 -0.29 -6.70 27.54
CA PRO A 312 -0.83 -5.62 28.35
C PRO A 312 -1.58 -6.18 29.58
N PRO A 313 -1.71 -5.40 30.66
CA PRO A 313 -2.57 -5.78 31.78
C PRO A 313 -4.01 -6.04 31.33
N ASP A 314 -4.68 -6.99 31.99
CA ASP A 314 -6.08 -7.30 31.69
C ASP A 314 -6.96 -6.05 31.79
N SER A 315 -7.76 -5.81 30.76
CA SER A 315 -8.70 -4.70 30.74
C SER A 315 -9.80 -4.94 31.78
N LYS A 316 -10.04 -3.94 32.64
CA LYS A 316 -11.16 -3.94 33.60
C LYS A 316 -12.48 -3.50 32.97
N ILE A 317 -12.50 -3.21 31.67
CA ILE A 317 -13.68 -2.77 30.95
C ILE A 317 -14.63 -3.96 30.79
N THR A 318 -15.90 -3.81 31.16
CA THR A 318 -16.93 -4.81 30.90
C THR A 318 -17.52 -4.62 29.49
N TRP A 319 -18.21 -5.64 28.99
CA TRP A 319 -18.90 -5.55 27.69
C TRP A 319 -19.94 -4.42 27.68
N GLU A 320 -20.64 -4.23 28.80
CA GLU A 320 -21.64 -3.16 28.96
C GLU A 320 -20.97 -1.79 28.88
N ALA A 321 -19.87 -1.58 29.62
CA ALA A 321 -19.09 -0.34 29.55
C ALA A 321 -18.54 -0.08 28.14
N TYR A 322 -18.14 -1.15 27.44
CA TYR A 322 -17.75 -1.07 26.03
C TYR A 322 -18.88 -0.58 25.12
N LEU A 323 -20.10 -1.10 25.33
CA LEU A 323 -21.31 -0.74 24.60
C LEU A 323 -21.90 0.63 24.98
N GLU A 324 -21.59 1.17 26.15
CA GLU A 324 -22.03 2.51 26.57
C GLU A 324 -21.13 3.64 26.04
N ALA A 325 -19.86 3.36 25.71
CA ALA A 325 -18.92 4.36 25.20
C ALA A 325 -19.39 5.07 23.91
N GLN A 326 -19.00 6.33 23.68
CA GLN A 326 -19.43 7.03 22.46
C GLN A 326 -18.84 6.37 21.19
N PRO A 327 -19.56 6.33 20.06
CA PRO A 327 -19.04 5.80 18.81
C PRO A 327 -17.72 6.47 18.41
N GLY A 328 -16.67 5.68 18.20
CA GLY A 328 -15.32 6.17 17.86
C GLY A 328 -14.44 6.49 19.07
N GLU A 329 -15.02 6.57 20.27
CA GLU A 329 -14.30 6.66 21.55
C GLU A 329 -14.22 5.26 22.18
N CYS A 330 -13.59 4.33 21.45
CA CYS A 330 -13.42 2.95 21.92
C CYS A 330 -12.63 2.94 23.24
N PRO A 331 -13.15 2.29 24.31
CA PRO A 331 -12.39 2.13 25.55
C PRO A 331 -11.06 1.43 25.30
N LEU A 332 -10.06 1.75 26.11
CA LEU A 332 -8.73 1.17 25.98
C LEU A 332 -8.74 -0.30 26.44
N LEU A 333 -8.61 -1.22 25.49
CA LEU A 333 -8.55 -2.66 25.76
C LEU A 333 -7.12 -3.21 25.86
N GLY A 334 -6.12 -2.47 25.37
CA GLY A 334 -4.72 -2.90 25.29
C GLY A 334 -3.75 -1.91 25.96
N ARG A 335 -2.57 -1.74 25.35
CA ARG A 335 -1.52 -0.83 25.85
C ARG A 335 -1.94 0.64 25.72
N ASN A 336 -1.46 1.48 26.63
CA ASN A 336 -1.58 2.93 26.50
C ASN A 336 -0.98 3.41 25.18
N LEU A 337 -1.79 4.10 24.38
CA LEU A 337 -1.41 4.49 23.03
C LEU A 337 -0.42 5.66 23.06
N VAL A 338 0.69 5.50 22.33
CA VAL A 338 1.63 6.58 22.02
C VAL A 338 1.38 6.96 20.57
N TYR A 339 0.41 7.86 20.37
CA TYR A 339 -0.09 8.19 19.04
C TYR A 339 0.24 9.64 18.63
N LYS A 340 0.41 9.83 17.32
CA LYS A 340 0.52 11.15 16.69
C LYS A 340 -0.32 11.16 15.42
N GLU A 341 -1.16 12.16 15.29
CA GLU A 341 -1.92 12.44 14.07
C GLU A 341 -1.41 13.73 13.41
N SER A 342 -1.37 13.72 12.09
CA SER A 342 -1.03 14.88 11.27
C SER A 342 -2.01 14.93 10.11
N SER A 343 -2.62 16.09 9.91
CA SER A 343 -3.42 16.40 8.74
C SER A 343 -2.75 17.55 7.99
N LYS A 344 -2.58 17.39 6.68
CA LYS A 344 -2.03 18.44 5.81
C LYS A 344 -2.86 18.56 4.55
N SER A 345 -3.24 19.78 4.20
CA SER A 345 -3.86 20.07 2.92
C SER A 345 -2.80 20.18 1.82
N PHE A 346 -3.13 19.66 0.66
CA PHE A 346 -2.27 19.74 -0.52
C PHE A 346 -3.03 20.43 -1.65
N LYS A 347 -2.30 21.26 -2.40
CA LYS A 347 -2.73 21.72 -3.71
C LYS A 347 -2.12 20.78 -4.74
N ALA A 348 -2.96 20.11 -5.52
CA ALA A 348 -2.52 19.32 -6.64
C ALA A 348 -2.97 19.98 -7.95
N THR A 349 -2.29 19.63 -9.02
CA THR A 349 -2.65 20.05 -10.38
C THR A 349 -2.77 18.83 -11.25
N ALA A 350 -3.77 18.79 -12.11
CA ALA A 350 -3.90 17.80 -13.17
C ALA A 350 -4.06 18.51 -14.52
N ALA A 351 -3.31 18.08 -15.52
CA ALA A 351 -3.51 18.48 -16.90
C ALA A 351 -4.25 17.34 -17.62
N MET A 352 -5.43 17.64 -18.15
CA MET A 352 -6.33 16.67 -18.75
C MET A 352 -6.39 16.91 -20.26
N SER A 353 -6.29 15.84 -21.06
CA SER A 353 -6.39 15.91 -22.51
C SER A 353 -7.51 15.01 -23.02
N SER A 354 -8.37 15.54 -23.89
CA SER A 354 -9.36 14.75 -24.63
C SER A 354 -8.75 13.91 -25.75
N ASP A 355 -7.54 14.27 -26.18
CA ASP A 355 -6.94 13.77 -27.41
C ASP A 355 -6.02 12.56 -27.14
N PHE A 356 -5.83 12.20 -25.88
CA PHE A 356 -5.00 11.06 -25.51
C PHE A 356 -5.66 9.75 -25.94
N PRO A 357 -4.93 8.79 -26.55
CA PRO A 357 -5.59 7.64 -27.18
C PRO A 357 -6.08 6.56 -26.20
N LEU A 358 -5.59 6.56 -24.96
CA LEU A 358 -6.08 5.66 -23.92
C LEU A 358 -7.16 6.31 -23.06
N THR A 359 -8.08 5.50 -22.57
CA THR A 359 -9.02 5.91 -21.53
C THR A 359 -8.40 5.73 -20.14
N VAL A 360 -8.99 6.38 -19.14
CA VAL A 360 -8.61 6.21 -17.73
C VAL A 360 -8.75 4.75 -17.29
N ASP A 361 -9.82 4.06 -17.70
CA ASP A 361 -10.02 2.65 -17.38
C ASP A 361 -8.92 1.76 -17.99
N MET A 362 -8.46 2.07 -19.20
CA MET A 362 -7.35 1.34 -19.82
C MET A 362 -6.05 1.54 -19.01
N LEU A 363 -5.75 2.76 -18.59
CA LEU A 363 -4.62 3.05 -17.72
C LEU A 363 -4.72 2.30 -16.38
N LEU A 364 -5.92 2.24 -15.77
CA LEU A 364 -6.11 1.53 -14.50
C LEU A 364 -5.80 0.03 -14.59
N ASN A 365 -6.09 -0.62 -15.72
CA ASN A 365 -5.71 -2.03 -15.94
C ASN A 365 -4.20 -2.19 -16.10
N VAL A 366 -3.53 -1.29 -16.83
CA VAL A 366 -2.05 -1.31 -16.94
C VAL A 366 -1.43 -1.10 -15.56
N LEU A 367 -1.91 -0.08 -14.84
CA LEU A 367 -1.52 0.21 -13.47
C LEU A 367 -1.82 -0.97 -12.54
N GLU A 368 -2.86 -1.77 -12.73
CA GLU A 368 -3.10 -2.92 -11.87
C GLU A 368 -2.00 -3.99 -11.94
N VAL A 369 -1.36 -4.15 -13.11
CA VAL A 369 -0.22 -5.05 -13.29
C VAL A 369 1.07 -4.50 -12.68
N ILE A 370 1.31 -3.19 -12.83
CA ILE A 370 2.54 -2.53 -12.38
C ILE A 370 2.41 -1.82 -11.01
N ALA A 371 1.22 -1.79 -10.41
CA ALA A 371 0.94 -1.23 -9.09
C ALA A 371 1.56 -1.96 -7.89
N PRO A 372 2.07 -3.21 -8.00
CA PRO A 372 2.87 -3.76 -6.91
C PRO A 372 4.07 -2.88 -6.51
N PHE A 373 4.45 -1.87 -7.32
CA PHE A 373 5.43 -0.84 -6.96
C PHE A 373 4.78 0.39 -6.30
N LYS A 374 5.40 0.89 -5.22
CA LYS A 374 4.85 1.88 -4.28
C LYS A 374 4.30 3.15 -4.96
N HIS A 375 5.03 3.72 -5.92
CA HIS A 375 4.64 5.00 -6.55
C HIS A 375 3.46 4.82 -7.49
N PHE A 376 3.39 3.70 -8.20
CA PHE A 376 2.29 3.38 -9.10
C PHE A 376 0.99 3.07 -8.34
N SER A 377 1.06 2.53 -7.13
CA SER A 377 -0.12 2.38 -6.26
C SER A 377 -0.74 3.75 -5.91
N LYS A 378 0.09 4.75 -5.57
CA LYS A 378 -0.38 6.13 -5.30
C LYS A 378 -0.96 6.78 -6.56
N LEU A 379 -0.32 6.60 -7.71
CA LEU A 379 -0.88 7.05 -8.99
C LEU A 379 -2.23 6.37 -9.28
N ARG A 380 -2.34 5.06 -9.09
CA ARG A 380 -3.60 4.32 -9.28
C ARG A 380 -4.71 4.84 -8.36
N GLN A 381 -4.42 5.02 -7.07
CA GLN A 381 -5.37 5.61 -6.10
C GLN A 381 -5.83 7.00 -6.54
N PHE A 382 -4.90 7.81 -7.05
CA PHE A 382 -5.20 9.14 -7.54
C PHE A 382 -6.09 9.10 -8.80
N VAL A 383 -5.78 8.24 -9.76
CA VAL A 383 -6.55 8.07 -11.00
C VAL A 383 -7.93 7.47 -10.76
N LEU A 384 -8.09 6.67 -9.70
CA LEU A 384 -9.40 6.17 -9.23
C LEU A 384 -10.30 7.26 -8.65
N MET A 385 -9.77 8.44 -8.33
CA MET A 385 -10.61 9.58 -7.99
C MET A 385 -11.39 10.03 -9.23
N LYS A 386 -12.56 10.64 -9.04
CA LYS A 386 -13.31 11.26 -10.16
C LYS A 386 -12.55 12.47 -10.69
N LEU A 387 -11.59 12.23 -11.59
CA LEU A 387 -10.84 13.27 -12.29
C LEU A 387 -11.78 14.06 -13.23
N PRO A 388 -11.39 15.28 -13.63
CA PRO A 388 -12.10 16.02 -14.67
C PRO A 388 -12.15 15.24 -16.00
N PRO A 389 -12.99 15.62 -16.97
CA PRO A 389 -13.06 14.93 -18.26
C PRO A 389 -11.71 14.89 -18.99
N GLY A 390 -11.43 13.75 -19.64
CA GLY A 390 -10.20 13.51 -20.41
C GLY A 390 -9.22 12.56 -19.72
N PHE A 391 -8.04 12.38 -20.32
CA PHE A 391 -6.95 11.57 -19.80
C PHE A 391 -5.93 12.45 -19.06
N PRO A 392 -5.42 12.04 -17.89
CA PRO A 392 -4.48 12.83 -17.12
C PRO A 392 -3.06 12.73 -17.68
N VAL A 393 -2.68 13.63 -18.60
CA VAL A 393 -1.35 13.64 -19.23
C VAL A 393 -0.25 14.22 -18.32
N LYS A 394 -0.64 14.93 -17.26
CA LYS A 394 0.29 15.39 -16.21
C LYS A 394 -0.42 15.50 -14.87
N ILE A 395 0.22 15.03 -13.80
CA ILE A 395 -0.35 15.03 -12.45
C ILE A 395 0.72 15.39 -11.42
N ASP A 396 0.40 16.29 -10.50
CA ASP A 396 1.19 16.55 -9.30
C ASP A 396 0.50 15.92 -8.09
N ILE A 397 1.07 14.85 -7.53
CA ILE A 397 0.49 14.13 -6.39
C ILE A 397 1.36 14.23 -5.13
N PRO A 398 0.79 14.52 -3.95
CA PRO A 398 1.54 14.45 -2.71
C PRO A 398 1.86 12.99 -2.37
N ILE A 399 3.14 12.65 -2.31
CA ILE A 399 3.61 11.30 -1.94
C ILE A 399 3.88 11.22 -0.44
N LEU A 400 4.47 12.26 0.14
CA LEU A 400 4.79 12.40 1.56
C LEU A 400 4.48 13.83 2.03
N PRO A 401 4.40 14.08 3.35
CA PRO A 401 4.14 15.42 3.90
C PRO A 401 5.05 16.56 3.40
N THR A 402 6.19 16.23 2.83
CA THR A 402 7.19 17.16 2.29
C THR A 402 7.57 16.88 0.84
N VAL A 403 7.01 15.86 0.19
CA VAL A 403 7.37 15.47 -1.18
C VAL A 403 6.15 15.30 -2.07
N THR A 404 6.20 15.96 -3.22
CA THR A 404 5.24 15.84 -4.31
C THR A 404 5.91 15.10 -5.46
N ALA A 405 5.25 14.09 -6.04
CA ALA A 405 5.66 13.51 -7.31
C ALA A 405 4.90 14.18 -8.44
N LYS A 406 5.64 14.63 -9.44
CA LYS A 406 5.16 15.13 -10.71
C LYS A 406 5.29 14.02 -11.73
N ILE A 407 4.15 13.60 -12.25
CA ILE A 407 4.01 12.48 -13.18
C ILE A 407 3.64 13.09 -14.52
N THR A 408 4.40 12.80 -15.57
CA THR A 408 4.16 13.33 -16.92
C THR A 408 4.20 12.21 -17.94
N PHE A 409 3.13 12.07 -18.72
CA PHE A 409 3.08 11.17 -19.87
C PHE A 409 3.81 11.86 -21.03
N GLN A 410 5.05 11.47 -21.27
CA GLN A 410 5.94 12.17 -22.20
C GLN A 410 5.68 11.75 -23.65
N GLU A 411 5.56 10.44 -23.87
CA GLU A 411 5.39 9.85 -25.18
C GLU A 411 4.36 8.73 -25.13
N PHE A 412 3.52 8.63 -26.16
CA PHE A 412 2.61 7.52 -26.36
C PHE A 412 2.45 7.24 -27.85
N THR A 413 2.65 5.98 -28.24
CA THR A 413 2.50 5.54 -29.62
C THR A 413 1.94 4.12 -29.66
N PHE A 414 0.87 3.90 -30.44
CA PHE A 414 0.46 2.54 -30.78
C PHE A 414 1.52 1.92 -31.70
N LYS A 415 1.98 0.70 -31.38
CA LYS A 415 3.00 -0.02 -32.12
C LYS A 415 2.50 -1.39 -32.50
N HIS A 416 2.56 -1.75 -33.78
CA HIS A 416 2.10 -3.05 -34.27
C HIS A 416 3.22 -4.12 -34.28
N ASP A 417 4.47 -3.68 -34.21
CA ASP A 417 5.70 -4.43 -34.43
C ASP A 417 6.60 -4.48 -33.19
N ILE A 418 6.01 -4.62 -32.00
CA ILE A 418 6.80 -4.77 -30.78
C ILE A 418 7.44 -6.16 -30.78
N ASP A 419 8.77 -6.20 -30.74
CA ASP A 419 9.56 -7.43 -30.69
C ASP A 419 9.10 -8.35 -29.54
N PRO A 420 8.60 -9.57 -29.84
CA PRO A 420 8.19 -10.54 -28.83
C PRO A 420 9.30 -10.92 -27.84
N LEU A 421 10.58 -10.78 -28.21
CA LEU A 421 11.72 -11.07 -27.33
C LEU A 421 11.81 -10.10 -26.15
N LEU A 422 11.23 -8.90 -26.26
CA LEU A 422 11.19 -7.94 -25.14
C LEU A 422 10.47 -8.51 -23.92
N PHE A 423 9.53 -9.43 -24.10
CA PHE A 423 8.73 -10.03 -23.03
C PHE A 423 9.29 -11.38 -22.54
N GLN A 424 10.54 -11.68 -22.89
CA GLN A 424 11.24 -12.90 -22.48
C GLN A 424 12.47 -12.54 -21.66
N VAL A 425 12.88 -13.46 -20.79
CA VAL A 425 14.15 -13.33 -20.08
C VAL A 425 15.28 -13.60 -21.08
N PRO A 426 16.27 -12.71 -21.23
CA PRO A 426 17.40 -12.95 -22.12
C PRO A 426 18.18 -14.20 -21.71
N SER A 427 18.74 -14.93 -22.69
CA SER A 427 19.38 -16.22 -22.45
C SER A 427 20.67 -16.15 -21.63
N ASP A 428 21.31 -14.97 -21.55
CA ASP A 428 22.52 -14.71 -20.78
C ASP A 428 22.25 -14.31 -19.32
N TYR A 429 21.00 -14.38 -18.87
CA TYR A 429 20.60 -14.06 -17.50
C TYR A 429 20.48 -15.33 -16.65
N PHE A 430 20.84 -15.23 -15.37
CA PHE A 430 20.78 -16.34 -14.42
C PHE A 430 19.68 -16.11 -13.37
N GLU A 431 18.99 -17.18 -12.98
CA GLU A 431 17.96 -17.09 -11.94
C GLU A 431 18.63 -17.03 -10.57
N ASP A 432 18.43 -15.94 -9.83
CA ASP A 432 18.86 -15.82 -8.44
C ASP A 432 17.62 -15.76 -7.53
N PRO A 433 17.22 -16.90 -6.94
CA PRO A 433 16.04 -16.96 -6.08
C PRO A 433 16.25 -16.30 -4.70
N MET A 434 17.49 -15.91 -4.36
CA MET A 434 17.88 -15.25 -3.11
C MET A 434 18.33 -13.80 -3.33
N SER A 435 18.19 -13.28 -4.55
CA SER A 435 18.56 -11.90 -4.84
C SER A 435 17.78 -10.96 -3.94
N TYR A 436 18.50 -9.99 -3.37
CA TYR A 436 17.98 -8.92 -2.50
C TYR A 436 16.68 -8.33 -3.06
N TYR A 437 16.55 -8.20 -4.38
CA TYR A 437 15.43 -7.52 -5.01
C TYR A 437 14.10 -8.27 -4.97
N GLY A 438 14.00 -9.58 -5.19
CA GLY A 438 12.68 -10.22 -5.15
C GLY A 438 12.24 -10.64 -3.75
N ALA A 439 13.18 -10.85 -2.81
CA ALA A 439 12.84 -10.91 -1.38
C ALA A 439 12.32 -9.53 -0.90
N TYR A 440 12.99 -8.44 -1.30
CA TYR A 440 12.57 -7.07 -0.99
C TYR A 440 11.25 -6.69 -1.67
N MET A 441 11.02 -7.08 -2.92
CA MET A 441 9.78 -6.79 -3.63
C MET A 441 8.60 -7.62 -3.11
N ALA A 442 8.81 -8.89 -2.75
CA ALA A 442 7.79 -9.69 -2.06
C ALA A 442 7.48 -9.13 -0.66
N MET A 443 8.49 -8.68 0.08
CA MET A 443 8.37 -8.03 1.39
C MET A 443 7.65 -6.67 1.30
N MET A 444 7.93 -5.86 0.27
CA MET A 444 7.36 -4.52 0.07
C MET A 444 5.94 -4.54 -0.49
N MET A 445 5.54 -5.60 -1.20
CA MET A 445 4.14 -5.81 -1.58
C MET A 445 3.23 -5.94 -0.34
N VAL A 446 3.76 -6.25 0.85
CA VAL A 446 2.95 -6.64 2.01
C VAL A 446 3.01 -5.66 3.18
N LEU A 447 4.17 -5.04 3.46
CA LEU A 447 4.28 -3.93 4.42
C LEU A 447 3.31 -2.77 4.10
N HIS A 448 2.96 -2.58 2.81
CA HIS A 448 1.95 -1.64 2.36
C HIS A 448 0.52 -2.19 2.30
N THR A 449 0.32 -3.51 2.29
CA THR A 449 -1.01 -4.07 2.54
C THR A 449 -1.42 -3.96 4.01
N ALA A 450 -0.45 -3.83 4.92
CA ALA A 450 -0.68 -3.53 6.34
C ALA A 450 -0.91 -2.03 6.61
N SER A 451 -0.23 -1.14 5.87
CA SER A 451 -0.16 0.30 6.17
C SER A 451 -0.90 1.23 5.19
N SER A 452 -1.34 0.74 4.02
CA SER A 452 -1.96 1.57 2.98
C SER A 452 -3.10 0.87 2.25
N VAL A 453 -4.31 0.96 2.82
CA VAL A 453 -5.51 1.58 2.23
C VAL A 453 -6.31 2.15 3.37
#